data_AF-S2XKI3-F1
#
_entry.id   AF-S2XKI3-F1
#
_cell.length_a   1.000
_cell.length_b   1.000
_cell.length_c   1.000
_cell.angle_alpha   90.00
_cell.angle_beta   90.00
_cell.angle_gamma   90.00
#
_symmetry.space_group_name_H-M   'P 1'
#
loop_
_entity.id
_entity.type
_entity.pdbx_description
1 polymer ?
#
loop_
_entity_poly.entity_id
_entity_poly.type
_entity_poly.pdbx_seq_one_letter_code
_entity_poly.pdbx_strand_id
1 'polypeptide(L)'
;MAETLRQRLVRGYSYSIYIDGMRTFEATNESYHVEIKTYAATNFTEAQIINALAKGWITETESAETLSIKYPNGIPVQEEAPSE
;
A
#
# COMPACT_ATOMS: atom_id res chain seq x y z
N MET A 1 17.22 -16.66 6.59
CA MET A 1 16.30 -17.39 5.71
C MET A 1 16.22 -16.65 4.39
N ALA A 2 16.22 -17.34 3.26
CA ALA A 2 16.07 -16.69 1.95
C ALA A 2 14.60 -16.28 1.72
N GLU A 3 14.38 -15.12 1.11
CA GLU A 3 13.05 -14.65 0.72
C GLU A 3 12.40 -15.65 -0.26
N THR A 4 11.15 -16.04 0.03
CA THR A 4 10.41 -16.99 -0.80
C THR A 4 10.02 -16.36 -2.15
N LEU A 5 9.74 -17.20 -3.16
CA LEU A 5 9.21 -16.71 -4.44
C LEU A 5 7.95 -15.85 -4.25
N ARG A 6 7.09 -16.25 -3.31
CA ARG A 6 5.85 -15.53 -2.98
C ARG A 6 6.15 -14.12 -2.48
N GLN A 7 7.07 -13.97 -1.55
CA GLN A 7 7.47 -12.66 -1.01
C GLN A 7 8.09 -11.75 -2.08
N ARG A 8 8.88 -12.30 -3.02
CA ARG A 8 9.40 -11.54 -4.17
C ARG A 8 8.28 -11.02 -5.07
N LEU A 9 7.29 -11.86 -5.36
CA LEU A 9 6.13 -11.47 -6.18
C LEU A 9 5.29 -10.42 -5.48
N VAL A 10 5.02 -10.58 -4.18
CA VAL A 10 4.30 -9.58 -3.37
C VAL A 10 5.00 -8.24 -3.44
N ARG A 11 6.32 -8.21 -3.20
CA ARG A 11 7.11 -6.98 -3.33
C ARG A 11 6.97 -6.36 -4.71
N GLY A 12 7.16 -7.15 -5.77
CA GLY A 12 7.04 -6.68 -7.15
C GLY A 12 5.67 -6.06 -7.44
N TYR A 13 4.59 -6.77 -7.07
CA TYR A 13 3.24 -6.27 -7.24
C TYR A 13 2.96 -5.00 -6.42
N SER A 14 3.45 -4.90 -5.19
CA SER A 14 3.30 -3.68 -4.39
C SER A 14 3.91 -2.46 -5.07
N TYR A 15 5.12 -2.58 -5.62
CA TYR A 15 5.73 -1.47 -6.38
C TYR A 15 4.96 -1.17 -7.66
N SER A 16 4.63 -2.20 -8.46
CA SER A 16 3.91 -2.00 -9.73
C SER A 16 2.52 -1.38 -9.54
N ILE A 17 1.85 -1.62 -8.41
CA ILE A 17 0.51 -1.09 -8.13
C ILE A 17 0.60 0.31 -7.49
N TYR A 18 1.35 0.48 -6.40
CA TYR A 18 1.31 1.74 -5.61
C TYR A 18 2.32 2.80 -6.08
N ILE A 19 3.42 2.41 -6.72
CA ILE A 19 4.52 3.31 -7.04
C ILE A 19 4.60 3.62 -8.53
N ASP A 20 4.48 2.59 -9.38
CA ASP A 20 4.65 2.73 -10.83
C ASP A 20 3.32 2.87 -11.58
N GLY A 21 2.21 2.39 -11.01
CA GLY A 21 0.89 2.39 -11.65
C GLY A 21 0.80 1.49 -12.89
N MET A 22 1.72 0.53 -13.04
CA MET A 22 1.76 -0.39 -14.18
C MET A 22 0.77 -1.56 -14.05
N ARG A 23 0.16 -1.73 -12.87
CA ARG A 23 -0.74 -2.84 -12.57
C ARG A 23 -1.82 -2.40 -11.59
N THR A 24 -2.96 -3.10 -11.61
CA THR A 24 -4.06 -2.92 -10.64
C THR A 24 -4.27 -4.20 -9.83
N PHE A 25 -5.02 -4.09 -8.72
CA PHE A 25 -5.43 -5.25 -7.95
C PHE A 25 -6.35 -6.19 -8.75
N GLU A 26 -7.28 -5.66 -9.54
CA GLU A 26 -8.14 -6.47 -10.43
C GLU A 26 -7.34 -7.33 -11.41
N ALA A 27 -6.21 -6.81 -11.91
CA ALA A 27 -5.33 -7.55 -12.81
C ALA A 27 -4.45 -8.59 -12.09
N THR A 28 -4.49 -8.65 -10.76
CA THR A 28 -3.64 -9.49 -9.90
C THR A 28 -4.49 -10.52 -9.17
N ASN A 29 -3.98 -11.74 -9.00
CA ASN A 29 -4.72 -12.80 -8.33
C ASN A 29 -5.03 -12.41 -6.87
N GLU A 30 -6.30 -12.55 -6.47
CA GLU A 30 -6.84 -12.19 -5.16
C GLU A 30 -6.08 -12.80 -3.99
N SER A 31 -5.48 -13.98 -4.19
CA SER A 31 -4.67 -14.65 -3.17
C SER A 31 -3.47 -13.83 -2.70
N TYR A 32 -3.01 -12.84 -3.48
CA TYR A 32 -1.90 -11.95 -3.12
C TYR A 32 -2.36 -10.62 -2.53
N HIS A 33 -3.64 -10.26 -2.64
CA HIS A 33 -4.10 -8.89 -2.33
C HIS A 33 -3.79 -8.51 -0.89
N VAL A 34 -4.07 -9.41 0.06
CA VAL A 34 -3.80 -9.17 1.48
C VAL A 34 -2.31 -8.96 1.74
N GLU A 35 -1.44 -9.78 1.15
CA GLU A 35 0.01 -9.68 1.33
C GLU A 35 0.58 -8.43 0.66
N ILE A 36 0.06 -8.04 -0.51
CA ILE A 36 0.43 -6.81 -1.22
C ILE A 36 0.08 -5.58 -0.37
N LYS A 37 -1.15 -5.52 0.16
CA LYS A 37 -1.61 -4.44 1.04
C LYS A 37 -0.78 -4.38 2.32
N THR A 38 -0.50 -5.55 2.93
CA THR A 38 0.34 -5.65 4.13
C THR A 38 1.77 -5.15 3.85
N TYR A 39 2.34 -5.54 2.71
CA TYR A 39 3.67 -5.08 2.31
C TYR A 39 3.69 -3.57 2.08
N ALA A 40 2.70 -3.02 1.37
CA ALA A 40 2.57 -1.59 1.13
C ALA A 40 2.39 -0.81 2.44
N ALA A 41 1.51 -1.26 3.33
CA ALA A 41 1.30 -0.67 4.65
C ALA A 41 2.59 -0.59 5.48
N THR A 42 3.41 -1.65 5.42
CA THR A 42 4.67 -1.75 6.16
C THR A 42 5.79 -0.92 5.54
N ASN A 43 5.91 -0.92 4.21
CA ASN A 43 7.11 -0.41 3.52
C ASN A 43 6.91 0.95 2.85
N PHE A 44 5.67 1.35 2.55
CA PHE A 44 5.37 2.62 1.89
C PHE A 44 4.88 3.66 2.89
N THR A 45 5.16 4.92 2.57
CA THR A 45 4.63 6.08 3.29
C THR A 45 3.14 6.24 2.99
N GLU A 46 2.40 6.87 3.91
CA GLU A 46 1.00 7.24 3.68
C GLU A 46 0.84 8.09 2.41
N ALA A 47 1.74 9.07 2.21
CA ALA A 47 1.73 9.91 1.01
C ALA A 47 1.84 9.09 -0.29
N GLN A 48 2.61 8.00 -0.32
CA GLN A 48 2.68 7.11 -1.48
C GLN A 48 1.37 6.38 -1.73
N ILE A 49 0.71 5.90 -0.67
CA ILE A 49 -0.58 5.22 -0.76
C ILE A 49 -1.69 6.20 -1.24
N ILE A 50 -1.73 7.41 -0.66
CA ILE A 50 -2.68 8.46 -1.07
C ILE A 50 -2.41 8.92 -2.51
N ASN A 51 -1.14 9.03 -2.93
CA ASN A 51 -0.80 9.39 -4.29
C ASN A 51 -1.25 8.32 -5.29
N ALA A 52 -1.13 7.03 -4.96
CA ALA A 52 -1.66 5.95 -5.79
C ALA A 52 -3.17 6.07 -5.97
N LEU A 53 -3.91 6.43 -4.91
CA LEU A 53 -5.34 6.71 -4.97
C LEU A 53 -5.64 7.94 -5.84
N ALA A 54 -4.92 9.05 -5.63
CA ALA A 54 -5.12 10.30 -6.36
C ALA A 54 -4.87 10.14 -7.88
N LYS A 55 -3.97 9.21 -8.26
CA LYS A 55 -3.71 8.84 -9.65
C LYS A 55 -4.67 7.80 -10.22
N GLY A 56 -5.56 7.24 -9.39
CA GLY A 56 -6.52 6.21 -9.79
C GLY A 56 -5.91 4.83 -10.02
N TRP A 57 -4.72 4.54 -9.45
CA TRP A 57 -4.07 3.23 -9.57
C TRP A 57 -4.66 2.18 -8.64
N ILE A 58 -5.23 2.65 -7.54
CA ILE A 58 -5.98 1.87 -6.55
C ILE A 58 -7.30 2.59 -6.27
N THR A 59 -8.27 1.83 -5.75
CA THR A 59 -9.57 2.33 -5.34
C THR A 59 -9.54 2.91 -3.92
N GLU A 60 -10.59 3.67 -3.55
CA GLU A 60 -10.75 4.19 -2.19
C GLU A 60 -10.77 3.06 -1.15
N THR A 61 -11.43 1.94 -1.45
CA THR A 61 -11.48 0.76 -0.59
C THR A 61 -10.09 0.16 -0.38
N GLU A 62 -9.32 -0.04 -1.44
CA GLU A 62 -7.96 -0.59 -1.35
C GLU A 62 -7.01 0.32 -0.57
N SER A 63 -7.12 1.64 -0.78
CA SER A 63 -6.38 2.64 -0.01
C SER A 63 -6.74 2.57 1.47
N ALA A 64 -8.05 2.57 1.80
CA ALA A 64 -8.53 2.51 3.17
C ALA A 64 -8.12 1.21 3.89
N GLU A 65 -8.18 0.06 3.22
CA GLU A 65 -7.71 -1.21 3.76
C GLU A 65 -6.20 -1.18 4.04
N THR A 66 -5.41 -0.63 3.10
CA THR A 66 -3.96 -0.52 3.26
C THR A 66 -3.59 0.39 4.43
N LEU A 67 -4.25 1.55 4.55
CA LEU A 67 -4.04 2.49 5.64
C LEU A 67 -4.51 1.93 6.99
N SER A 68 -5.58 1.14 7.00
CA SER A 68 -6.06 0.45 8.22
C SER A 68 -5.05 -0.58 8.71
N ILE A 69 -4.35 -1.29 7.81
CA ILE A 69 -3.26 -2.20 8.19
C ILE A 69 -2.05 -1.41 8.71
N LYS A 70 -1.74 -0.26 8.09
CA LYS A 70 -0.63 0.60 8.50
C LYS A 70 -0.85 1.20 9.89
N TYR A 71 -2.08 1.61 10.16
CA TYR A 71 -2.47 2.30 11.38
C TYR A 71 -3.66 1.58 12.05
N PRO A 72 -3.43 0.41 12.65
CA PRO A 72 -4.50 -0.40 13.23
C PRO A 72 -5.20 0.29 14.42
N ASN A 73 -4.56 1.30 15.03
CA ASN A 73 -5.10 2.09 16.13
C ASN A 73 -5.66 3.45 15.68
N GLY A 74 -5.88 3.64 14.37
CA GLY A 74 -6.29 4.91 13.77
C GLY A 74 -5.12 5.68 13.16
N ILE A 75 -5.38 6.43 12.08
CA ILE A 75 -4.37 7.25 11.41
C ILE A 75 -3.83 8.26 12.42
N PRO A 76 -2.50 8.35 12.62
CA PRO A 76 -1.92 9.35 13.50
C PRO A 76 -2.38 10.72 12.97
N VAL A 77 -3.18 11.42 13.78
CA VAL A 77 -3.46 12.83 13.55
C VAL A 77 -2.10 13.50 13.41
N GLN A 78 -1.83 14.08 12.23
CA GLN A 78 -0.58 14.80 12.00
C GLN A 78 -0.53 15.89 13.08
N GLU A 79 0.36 15.72 14.05
CA GLU A 79 0.72 16.79 14.98
C GLU A 79 1.35 17.86 14.08
N GLU A 80 0.55 18.85 13.69
CA GLU A 80 1.02 20.01 12.98
C GLU A 80 2.17 20.57 13.79
N ALA A 81 3.39 20.45 13.25
CA ALA A 81 4.58 21.00 13.88
C ALA A 81 4.26 22.46 14.23
N PRO A 82 4.46 22.91 15.49
CA PRO A 82 4.17 24.28 15.83
C PRO A 82 4.95 25.17 14.87
N SER A 83 4.23 25.98 14.11
CA SER A 83 4.79 27.08 13.36
C SER A 83 5.36 28.07 14.35
N GLU A 84 6.66 27.96 14.63
CA GLU A 84 7.47 29.01 15.28
C GLU A 84 7.74 30.18 14.33
#